data_AF-A0A5K1DZT8-F1
#
_entry.id   AF-A0A5K1DZT8-F1
#
_cell.length_a   1.000
_cell.length_b   1.000
_cell.length_c   1.000
_cell.angle_alpha   90.00
_cell.angle_beta   90.00
_cell.angle_gamma   90.00
#
_symmetry.space_group_name_H-M   'P 1'
#
loop_
_entity.id
_entity.type
_entity.pdbx_description
1 polymer ?
#
loop_
_entity_poly.entity_id
_entity_poly.type
_entity_poly.pdbx_seq_one_letter_code
_entity_poly.pdbx_strand_id
1 'polypeptide(L)' 'VWLLHCHLERHFSWGMTTVFIVMDGETDEARLLPPPTGMP' A
#
# COMPACT_ATOMS: atom_id res chain seq x y z
N VAL A 1 -3.55 0.84 -0.12
CA VAL A 1 -2.52 0.21 0.76
C VAL A 1 -1.17 0.80 0.39
N TRP A 2 -0.36 1.22 1.36
CA TRP A 2 0.95 1.85 1.12
C TRP A 2 2.05 1.13 1.88
N LEU A 3 3.07 0.66 1.17
CA LEU A 3 4.25 0.01 1.77
C LEU A 3 5.26 1.06 2.20
N LEU A 4 5.65 1.03 3.47
CA LEU A 4 6.80 1.79 3.98
C LEU A 4 7.91 0.80 4.31
N HIS A 5 9.11 1.04 3.82
CA HIS A 5 10.25 0.19 4.15
C HIS A 5 11.58 0.95 4.09
N CYS A 6 12.61 0.33 4.67
CA CYS A 6 13.98 0.79 4.48
C CYS A 6 14.44 0.51 3.04
N HIS A 7 15.03 1.50 2.36
CA HIS A 7 15.55 1.34 0.99
C HIS A 7 16.85 0.53 0.88
N LEU A 8 17.44 0.12 2.00
CA LEU A 8 18.53 -0.85 2.00
C LEU A 8 17.92 -2.25 1.77
N GLU A 9 18.18 -2.83 0.61
CA GLU A 9 17.51 -4.07 0.15
C GLU A 9 17.57 -5.23 1.16
N ARG A 10 18.71 -5.42 1.83
CA ARG A 10 18.83 -6.46 2.87
C ARG A 10 17.89 -6.21 4.05
N HIS A 11 17.65 -4.96 4.40
CA HIS A 11 16.76 -4.62 5.49
C HIS A 11 15.28 -4.84 5.13
N PHE A 12 14.94 -4.73 3.85
CA PHE A 12 13.60 -5.09 3.37
C PHE A 12 13.31 -6.57 3.60
N SER A 13 14.22 -7.47 3.17
CA SER A 13 14.04 -8.92 3.36
C SER A 13 14.15 -9.37 4.82
N TRP A 14 14.84 -8.61 5.67
CA TRP A 14 14.88 -8.86 7.11
C TRP A 14 13.66 -8.34 7.87
N GLY A 15 12.70 -7.71 7.19
CA GLY A 15 11.42 -7.34 7.78
C GLY A 15 11.36 -5.92 8.34
N MET A 16 12.29 -5.03 7.99
CA MET A 16 12.15 -3.59 8.31
C MET A 16 11.19 -2.93 7.31
N THR A 17 9.94 -3.35 7.40
CA THR A 17 8.81 -2.87 6.60
C THR A 17 7.57 -2.76 7.47
N THR A 18 6.69 -1.84 7.10
CA THR A 18 5.34 -1.73 7.65
C THR A 18 4.40 -1.29 6.53
N VAL A 19 3.10 -1.36 6.78
CA VAL A 19 2.07 -1.04 5.81
C VAL A 19 1.08 -0.06 6.43
N PHE A 20 0.71 0.96 5.65
CA PHE A 20 -0.41 1.83 5.98
C PHE A 20 -1.64 1.43 5.18
N ILE A 21 -2.74 1.23 5.91
CA ILE A 21 -4.08 1.11 5.33
C ILE A 21 -4.75 2.47 5.53
N VAL A 22 -4.88 3.21 4.43
CA VAL A 22 -5.62 4.46 4.40
C VAL A 22 -7.04 4.12 3.95
N MET A 23 -8.03 4.39 4.81
CA MET A 23 -9.44 4.16 4.53
C MET A 23 -9.99 5.23 3.57
N ASP A 24 -11.09 4.91 2.90
CA ASP A 24 -11.80 5.85 2.03
C ASP A 24 -12.24 7.11 2.80
N GLY A 25 -12.13 8.27 2.15
CA GLY A 25 -12.72 9.52 2.61
C GLY A 25 -14.19 9.66 2.21
N GLU A 26 -14.79 10.81 2.56
CA GLU A 26 -16.21 11.06 2.31
C GLU A 26 -16.55 11.43 0.86
N THR A 27 -15.60 12.00 0.10
CA THR A 27 -15.82 12.39 -1.30
C THR A 27 -15.40 11.29 -2.26
N ASP A 28 -16.02 11.24 -3.43
CA ASP A 28 -15.73 10.21 -4.44
C ASP A 28 -14.26 10.24 -4.92
N GLU A 29 -13.62 11.41 -4.92
CA GLU A 29 -12.19 11.57 -5.25
C GLU A 29 -11.25 11.01 -4.17
N ALA A 30 -11.75 10.80 -2.95
CA ALA A 30 -11.00 10.27 -1.81
C ALA A 30 -11.24 8.77 -1.58
N ARG A 31 -11.81 8.06 -2.56
CA ARG A 31 -12.09 6.61 -2.48
C ARG A 31 -11.09 5.82 -3.31
N LEU A 32 -10.83 4.59 -2.87
CA LEU A 32 -10.05 3.64 -3.65
C LEU A 32 -10.81 3.26 -4.94
N LEU A 33 -10.09 3.19 -6.06
CA LEU A 33 -10.63 2.62 -7.29
C LEU A 33 -10.92 1.11 -7.09
N PRO A 34 -11.92 0.57 -7.80
CA PRO A 34 -12.18 -0.86 -7.79
C PRO A 34 -10.97 -1.65 -8.32
N PRO A 35 -10.75 -2.89 -7.84
CA PRO A 35 -9.66 -3.73 -8.32
C PRO A 35 -9.82 -4.00 -9.83
N PRO A 36 -8.74 -3.86 -10.63
CA PRO A 36 -8.80 -4.17 -12.05
C PRO A 36 -9.08 -5.66 -12.31
N THR A 37 -9.85 -5.95 -13.36
CA THR A 37 -10.14 -7.32 -13.77
C THR A 37 -8.86 -8.03 -14.25
N GLY A 38 -8.60 -9.23 -13.76
CA GLY A 38 -7.45 -10.03 -14.19
C GLY A 38 -6.11 -9.57 -13.62
N MET A 39 -6.11 -8.80 -12.52
CA MET A 39 -4.88 -8.61 -11.76
C MET A 39 -4.32 -9.97 -11.29
N PRO A 40 -2.97 -10.12 -11.25
CA PRO A 40 -2.29 -11.34 -10.83
C PRO A 40 -2.65 -11.82 -9.41
#